data_AF-A0A293M3S2-F1
#
_entry.id   AF-A0A293M3S2-F1
#
_cell.length_a   1.000
_cell.length_b   1.000
_cell.length_c   1.000
_cell.angle_alpha   90.00
_cell.angle_beta   90.00
_cell.angle_gamma   90.00
#
_symmetry.space_group_name_H-M   'P 1'
#
loop_
_entity.id
_entity.type
_entity.pdbx_description
1 polymer ?
#
loop_
_entity_poly.entity_id
_entity_poly.type
_entity_poly.pdbx_seq_one_letter_code
_entity_poly.pdbx_strand_id
1 'polypeptide(L)'
;MLARMFADTMWPSAMDSDGAYLIDRCPAYFEPVLNYLRHGQLILDKNIAPQGVLEEAKFFGIESLVPMLEQMVLKDIGPGDHTPLTRRDVVQILTLTSHLSELRFQSVNLSGADLSRLDLRHINFKYTNLQKARLTWANLSYCCLERADLSGANLEGAILIGAKVMCANM
;
A
#
# COMPACT_ATOMS: atom_id res chain seq x y z
N MET A 1 -6.08 -7.78 -21.87
CA MET A 1 -6.61 -9.17 -21.84
C MET A 1 -8.06 -9.23 -22.30
N LEU A 2 -8.98 -8.54 -21.63
CA LEU A 2 -10.41 -8.46 -22.00
C LEU A 2 -10.67 -7.93 -23.42
N ALA A 3 -9.89 -6.96 -23.90
CA ALA A 3 -10.03 -6.43 -25.25
C ALA A 3 -9.91 -7.50 -26.36
N ARG A 4 -9.17 -8.59 -26.11
CA ARG A 4 -9.05 -9.72 -27.03
C ARG A 4 -10.24 -10.70 -26.96
N MET A 5 -11.09 -10.62 -25.94
CA MET A 5 -12.37 -11.36 -25.90
C MET A 5 -13.43 -10.68 -26.78
N PHE A 6 -13.32 -9.36 -26.98
CA PHE A 6 -14.23 -8.57 -27.81
C PHE A 6 -13.72 -8.31 -29.22
N ALA A 7 -12.40 -8.36 -29.42
CA ALA A 7 -11.84 -8.49 -30.76
C ALA A 7 -12.04 -9.93 -31.21
N ASP A 8 -12.44 -10.13 -32.47
CA ASP A 8 -12.75 -11.43 -33.11
C ASP A 8 -11.50 -12.32 -33.31
N THR A 9 -10.52 -12.18 -32.42
CA THR A 9 -9.25 -12.88 -32.37
C THR A 9 -9.38 -14.08 -31.45
N MET A 10 -9.09 -15.28 -31.98
CA MET A 10 -9.16 -16.55 -31.24
C MET A 10 -8.51 -16.45 -29.85
N TRP A 11 -9.34 -16.54 -28.83
CA TRP A 11 -8.94 -16.65 -27.44
C TRP A 11 -8.67 -18.12 -27.09
N PRO A 12 -7.54 -18.48 -26.47
CA PRO A 12 -7.17 -19.88 -26.23
C PRO A 12 -7.87 -20.54 -25.02
N SER A 13 -8.68 -19.81 -24.23
CA SER A 13 -9.41 -20.42 -23.09
C SER A 13 -10.63 -21.22 -23.54
N ALA A 14 -10.91 -22.29 -22.79
CA ALA A 14 -12.08 -23.14 -23.00
C ALA A 14 -13.38 -22.34 -22.86
N MET A 15 -14.28 -22.54 -23.82
CA MET A 15 -15.64 -22.03 -23.81
C MET A 15 -16.57 -23.18 -23.40
N ASP A 16 -17.54 -22.94 -22.53
CA ASP A 16 -18.55 -23.94 -22.19
C ASP A 16 -19.60 -24.08 -23.33
N SER A 17 -20.43 -25.11 -23.26
CA SER A 17 -21.55 -25.40 -24.14
C SER A 17 -22.53 -24.23 -24.32
N ASP A 18 -22.63 -23.33 -23.36
CA ASP A 18 -23.45 -22.10 -23.40
C ASP A 18 -22.74 -20.89 -24.04
N GLY A 19 -21.49 -21.03 -24.49
CA GLY A 19 -20.72 -19.95 -25.10
C GLY A 19 -20.00 -19.02 -24.10
N ALA A 20 -19.98 -19.38 -22.81
CA ALA A 20 -19.30 -18.61 -21.77
C ALA A 20 -17.79 -18.90 -21.75
N TYR A 21 -16.98 -17.85 -21.60
CA TYR A 21 -15.53 -17.98 -21.44
C TYR A 21 -15.16 -18.35 -20.00
N LEU A 22 -14.37 -19.41 -19.84
CA LEU A 22 -13.90 -19.85 -18.53
C LEU A 22 -12.67 -19.02 -18.09
N ILE A 23 -12.79 -18.39 -16.93
CA ILE A 23 -11.72 -17.62 -16.29
C ILE A 23 -11.51 -18.20 -14.89
N ASP A 24 -10.33 -18.78 -14.64
CA ASP A 24 -9.96 -19.38 -13.35
C ASP A 24 -9.54 -18.29 -12.34
N ARG A 25 -10.50 -17.42 -11.98
CA ARG A 25 -10.30 -16.27 -11.08
C ARG A 25 -11.51 -16.05 -10.18
N CYS A 26 -11.30 -15.29 -9.11
CA CYS A 26 -12.34 -15.02 -8.12
C CYS A 26 -13.38 -14.02 -8.69
N PRO A 27 -14.68 -14.39 -8.76
CA PRO A 27 -15.71 -13.53 -9.33
C PRO A 27 -15.93 -12.25 -8.49
N ALA A 28 -15.75 -12.33 -7.17
CA ALA A 28 -15.97 -11.21 -6.26
C ALA A 28 -15.05 -10.01 -6.52
N TYR A 29 -13.79 -10.24 -6.92
CA TYR A 29 -12.84 -9.15 -7.23
C TYR A 29 -12.95 -8.69 -8.69
N PHE A 30 -13.58 -9.49 -9.55
CA PHE A 30 -13.77 -9.18 -10.96
C PHE A 30 -14.99 -8.27 -11.19
N GLU A 31 -16.04 -8.39 -10.39
CA GLU A 31 -17.26 -7.58 -10.53
C GLU A 31 -16.99 -6.05 -10.51
N PRO A 32 -16.19 -5.50 -9.58
CA PRO A 32 -15.85 -4.08 -9.59
C PRO A 32 -15.10 -3.63 -10.85
N VAL A 33 -14.26 -4.50 -11.39
CA VAL A 33 -13.51 -4.26 -12.63
C VAL A 33 -14.46 -4.19 -13.83
N LEU A 34 -15.43 -5.10 -13.89
CA LEU A 34 -16.43 -5.12 -14.95
C LEU A 34 -17.35 -3.89 -14.90
N ASN A 35 -17.77 -3.50 -13.69
CA ASN A 35 -18.56 -2.30 -13.46
C ASN A 35 -17.81 -1.04 -13.90
N TYR A 36 -16.52 -0.93 -13.56
CA TYR A 36 -15.67 0.16 -14.04
C TYR A 36 -15.62 0.24 -15.57
N LEU A 37 -15.50 -0.90 -16.27
CA LEU A 37 -15.55 -0.91 -17.74
C LEU A 37 -16.91 -0.50 -18.31
N ARG A 38 -18.01 -0.74 -17.57
CA ARG A 38 -19.37 -0.43 -18.01
C ARG A 38 -19.72 1.05 -17.89
N HIS A 39 -19.35 1.71 -16.79
CA HIS A 39 -19.77 3.08 -16.49
C HIS A 39 -18.61 4.04 -16.16
N GLY A 40 -17.36 3.58 -16.20
CA GLY A 40 -16.18 4.42 -15.99
C GLY A 40 -15.95 4.86 -14.55
N GLN A 41 -16.68 4.31 -13.59
CA GLN A 41 -16.56 4.64 -12.16
C GLN A 41 -16.21 3.39 -11.36
N LEU A 42 -15.27 3.52 -10.41
CA LEU A 42 -14.88 2.42 -9.54
C LEU A 42 -15.81 2.41 -8.32
N ILE A 43 -16.61 1.35 -8.20
CA ILE A 43 -17.51 1.12 -7.07
C ILE A 43 -16.98 -0.10 -6.33
N LEU A 44 -16.60 0.09 -5.06
CA LEU A 44 -16.12 -0.98 -4.19
C LEU A 44 -17.04 -1.09 -2.98
N ASP A 45 -17.54 -2.30 -2.74
CA ASP A 45 -18.27 -2.61 -1.52
C ASP A 45 -17.32 -2.71 -0.33
N LYS A 46 -17.83 -2.38 0.86
CA LYS A 46 -17.06 -2.40 2.13
C LYS A 46 -16.48 -3.79 2.47
N ASN A 47 -17.01 -4.85 1.88
CA ASN A 47 -16.59 -6.23 2.13
C ASN A 47 -15.52 -6.71 1.14
N ILE A 48 -15.14 -5.90 0.15
CA ILE A 48 -14.22 -6.28 -0.92
C ILE A 48 -12.90 -5.54 -0.73
N ALA A 49 -11.82 -6.30 -0.51
CA ALA A 49 -10.49 -5.75 -0.35
C ALA A 49 -10.01 -5.08 -1.67
N PRO A 50 -9.61 -3.79 -1.66
CA PRO A 50 -9.17 -3.09 -2.86
C PRO A 50 -7.90 -3.72 -3.47
N GLN A 51 -7.09 -4.42 -2.66
CA GLN A 51 -5.91 -5.15 -3.10
C GLN A 51 -6.28 -6.32 -4.04
N GLY A 52 -7.35 -7.06 -3.76
CA GLY A 52 -7.80 -8.14 -4.65
C GLY A 52 -8.25 -7.61 -6.01
N VAL A 53 -8.93 -6.46 -6.00
CA VAL A 53 -9.37 -5.77 -7.23
C VAL A 53 -8.17 -5.22 -8.02
N LEU A 54 -7.12 -4.75 -7.34
CA LEU A 54 -5.88 -4.28 -7.97
C LEU A 54 -5.20 -5.40 -8.76
N GLU A 55 -5.12 -6.60 -8.19
CA GLU A 55 -4.53 -7.76 -8.87
C GLU A 55 -5.34 -8.17 -10.11
N GLU A 56 -6.67 -8.08 -10.06
CA GLU A 56 -7.51 -8.31 -11.24
C GLU A 56 -7.31 -7.21 -12.30
N ALA A 57 -7.26 -5.93 -11.91
CA ALA A 57 -7.02 -4.83 -12.83
C ALA A 57 -5.68 -4.98 -13.58
N LYS A 58 -4.63 -5.42 -12.86
CA LYS A 58 -3.32 -5.73 -13.44
C LYS A 58 -3.38 -6.93 -14.40
N PHE A 59 -4.03 -8.01 -13.99
CA PHE A 59 -4.19 -9.21 -14.80
C PHE A 59 -4.91 -8.92 -16.12
N PHE A 60 -6.01 -8.17 -16.06
CA PHE A 60 -6.78 -7.83 -17.24
C PHE A 60 -6.15 -6.73 -18.11
N GLY A 61 -5.15 -6.02 -17.56
CA GLY A 61 -4.40 -4.96 -18.24
C GLY A 61 -5.17 -3.65 -18.34
N ILE A 62 -5.89 -3.27 -17.29
CA ILE A 62 -6.69 -2.04 -17.25
C ILE A 62 -5.86 -0.93 -16.62
N GLU A 63 -4.95 -0.37 -17.42
CA GLU A 63 -3.96 0.61 -16.97
C GLU A 63 -4.57 1.87 -16.34
N SER A 64 -5.78 2.26 -16.76
CA SER A 64 -6.48 3.41 -16.18
C SER A 64 -6.93 3.17 -14.74
N LEU A 65 -7.22 1.92 -14.38
CA LEU A 65 -7.77 1.55 -13.07
C LEU A 65 -6.67 1.30 -12.03
N VAL A 66 -5.50 0.83 -12.47
CA VAL A 66 -4.33 0.54 -11.62
C VAL A 66 -3.94 1.72 -10.71
N PRO A 67 -3.69 2.95 -11.22
CA PRO A 67 -3.27 4.05 -10.35
C PRO A 67 -4.37 4.49 -9.37
N MET A 68 -5.65 4.34 -9.74
CA MET A 68 -6.77 4.64 -8.84
C MET A 68 -6.85 3.62 -7.71
N LEU A 69 -6.73 2.34 -8.01
CA LEU A 69 -6.72 1.27 -7.01
C LEU A 69 -5.46 1.30 -6.13
N GLU A 70 -4.29 1.62 -6.69
CA GLU A 70 -3.06 1.80 -5.91
C GLU A 70 -3.20 2.97 -4.93
N GLN A 71 -3.77 4.10 -5.36
CA GLN A 71 -4.09 5.19 -4.45
C GLN A 71 -5.11 4.80 -3.38
N MET A 72 -6.08 3.94 -3.71
CA MET A 72 -7.07 3.46 -2.74
C MET A 72 -6.47 2.49 -1.74
N VAL A 73 -5.62 1.55 -2.17
CA VAL A 73 -4.86 0.68 -1.27
C VAL A 73 -3.94 1.51 -0.36
N LEU A 74 -3.28 2.54 -0.90
CA LEU A 74 -2.47 3.47 -0.11
C LEU A 74 -3.30 4.33 0.87
N LYS A 75 -4.57 4.62 0.54
CA LYS A 75 -5.50 5.32 1.43
C LYS A 75 -6.14 4.42 2.48
N ASP A 76 -6.34 3.14 2.18
CA ASP A 76 -6.78 2.11 3.14
C ASP A 76 -5.65 1.74 4.13
N ILE A 77 -4.40 2.04 3.78
CA ILE A 77 -3.28 2.08 4.74
C ILE A 77 -3.38 3.30 5.69
N GLY A 78 -4.40 4.17 5.53
CA GLY A 78 -4.81 5.21 6.48
C GLY A 78 -5.93 4.76 7.43
N PRO A 79 -6.18 5.51 8.51
CA PRO A 79 -6.11 5.10 9.92
C PRO A 79 -7.31 4.23 10.39
N GLY A 80 -7.51 3.05 9.79
CA GLY A 80 -8.58 2.11 10.17
C GLY A 80 -8.07 0.84 10.83
N ASP A 81 -6.98 0.27 10.33
CA ASP A 81 -6.47 -0.99 10.84
C ASP A 81 -5.27 -0.75 11.74
N HIS A 82 -5.39 -1.10 13.03
CA HIS A 82 -4.27 -1.19 13.95
C HIS A 82 -3.26 -2.30 13.58
N THR A 83 -3.28 -2.81 12.34
CA THR A 83 -2.29 -3.78 11.86
C THR A 83 -0.93 -3.11 11.78
N PRO A 84 0.08 -3.59 12.52
CA PRO A 84 1.43 -3.07 12.40
C PRO A 84 1.99 -3.36 11.00
N LEU A 85 2.47 -2.33 10.32
CA LEU A 85 3.17 -2.50 9.05
C LEU A 85 4.45 -3.31 9.25
N THR A 86 4.71 -4.23 8.33
CA THR A 86 5.93 -5.03 8.35
C THR A 86 7.09 -4.29 7.69
N ARG A 87 8.32 -4.78 7.92
CA ARG A 87 9.52 -4.27 7.23
C ARG A 87 9.36 -4.29 5.71
N ARG A 88 8.72 -5.32 5.15
CA ARG A 88 8.53 -5.45 3.69
C ARG A 88 7.67 -4.33 3.15
N ASP A 89 6.58 -3.99 3.85
CA ASP A 89 5.66 -2.94 3.44
C ASP A 89 6.37 -1.59 3.43
N VAL A 90 7.15 -1.30 4.48
CA VAL A 90 7.94 -0.06 4.55
C VAL A 90 8.98 0.00 3.44
N VAL A 91 9.73 -1.08 3.19
CA VAL A 91 10.70 -1.12 2.09
C VAL A 91 10.01 -0.95 0.74
N GLN A 92 8.87 -1.60 0.53
CA GLN A 92 8.10 -1.50 -0.70
C GLN A 92 7.65 -0.05 -0.91
N ILE A 93 7.11 0.62 0.11
CA ILE A 93 6.74 2.03 0.07
C ILE A 93 7.95 2.92 -0.25
N LEU A 94 9.10 2.68 0.38
CA LEU A 94 10.35 3.42 0.11
C LEU A 94 10.84 3.22 -1.33
N THR A 95 10.66 2.04 -1.92
CA THR A 95 11.07 1.75 -3.30
C THR A 95 10.08 2.25 -4.35
N LEU A 96 8.78 2.22 -4.04
CA LEU A 96 7.72 2.70 -4.93
C LEU A 96 7.67 4.22 -5.00
N THR A 97 7.94 4.88 -3.87
CA THR A 97 7.86 6.33 -3.78
C THR A 97 9.15 6.92 -4.34
N SER A 98 9.05 7.46 -5.56
CA SER A 98 10.16 8.12 -6.23
C SER A 98 10.66 9.31 -5.41
N HIS A 99 11.99 9.49 -5.39
CA HIS A 99 12.79 10.45 -4.60
C HIS A 99 12.34 11.93 -4.62
N LEU A 100 11.32 12.28 -5.40
CA LEU A 100 10.80 13.64 -5.57
C LEU A 100 9.60 13.95 -4.66
N SER A 101 9.01 12.95 -4.01
CA SER A 101 7.83 13.13 -3.16
C SER A 101 8.16 12.92 -1.68
N GLU A 102 7.74 13.87 -0.84
CA GLU A 102 7.86 13.75 0.61
C GLU A 102 7.02 12.57 1.10
N LEU A 103 7.69 11.52 1.59
CA LEU A 103 7.06 10.36 2.19
C LEU A 103 6.36 10.76 3.50
N ARG A 104 5.06 10.47 3.59
CA ARG A 104 4.21 10.78 4.75
C ARG A 104 3.72 9.49 5.38
N PHE A 105 4.31 9.12 6.51
CA PHE A 105 3.84 8.08 7.42
C PHE A 105 3.12 8.74 8.60
N GLN A 106 2.02 9.46 8.33
CA GLN A 106 1.26 10.10 9.41
C GLN A 106 0.24 9.13 9.99
N SER A 107 0.18 9.00 11.31
CA SER A 107 -0.79 8.13 12.03
C SER A 107 -0.71 6.64 11.67
N VAL A 108 0.46 6.17 11.21
CA VAL A 108 0.67 4.77 10.82
C VAL A 108 1.05 3.92 12.05
N ASN A 109 0.62 2.65 12.08
CA ASN A 109 1.08 1.69 13.09
C ASN A 109 2.35 0.97 12.60
N LEU A 110 3.47 1.23 13.25
CA LEU A 110 4.78 0.59 13.07
C LEU A 110 5.24 -0.09 14.37
N SER A 111 4.32 -0.44 15.26
CA SER A 111 4.65 -1.10 16.52
C SER A 111 5.34 -2.45 16.26
N GLY A 112 6.48 -2.66 16.92
CA GLY A 112 7.32 -3.85 16.72
C GLY A 112 7.97 -3.98 15.34
N ALA A 113 7.84 -2.99 14.44
CA ALA A 113 8.39 -3.06 13.11
C ALA A 113 9.93 -3.06 13.12
N ASP A 114 10.54 -3.83 12.22
CA ASP A 114 11.99 -3.85 12.04
C ASP A 114 12.43 -2.85 10.98
N LEU A 115 12.79 -1.66 11.45
CA LEU A 115 13.27 -0.52 10.66
C LEU A 115 14.81 -0.37 10.70
N SER A 116 15.51 -1.41 11.15
CA SER A 116 16.97 -1.36 11.33
C SER A 116 17.70 -1.14 10.00
N ARG A 117 18.72 -0.27 10.02
CA ARG A 117 19.56 0.10 8.86
C ARG A 117 18.81 0.71 7.66
N LEU A 118 17.57 1.17 7.84
CA LEU A 118 16.83 1.84 6.77
C LEU A 118 17.20 3.33 6.68
N ASP A 119 17.13 3.85 5.45
CA ASP A 119 17.25 5.27 5.19
C ASP A 119 15.86 5.93 5.22
N LEU A 120 15.58 6.66 6.30
CA LEU A 120 14.28 7.27 6.61
C LEU A 120 14.39 8.81 6.68
N ARG A 121 15.33 9.37 5.92
CA ARG A 121 15.58 10.82 5.88
C ARG A 121 14.39 11.59 5.31
N HIS A 122 14.11 12.77 5.88
CA HIS A 122 13.05 13.68 5.42
C HIS A 122 11.62 13.10 5.47
N ILE A 123 11.40 12.01 6.18
CA ILE A 123 10.07 11.39 6.30
C ILE A 123 9.24 12.07 7.40
N ASN A 124 7.95 12.23 7.14
CA ASN A 124 7.00 12.74 8.11
C ASN A 124 6.32 11.58 8.88
N PHE A 125 6.73 11.40 10.13
CA PHE A 125 6.26 10.42 11.13
C PHE A 125 5.40 11.11 12.23
N LYS A 126 4.54 12.06 11.85
CA LYS A 126 3.63 12.68 12.83
C LYS A 126 2.58 11.67 13.30
N TYR A 127 2.34 11.60 14.60
CA TYR A 127 1.34 10.71 15.22
C TYR A 127 1.54 9.20 14.99
N THR A 128 2.71 8.77 14.49
CA THR A 128 2.98 7.32 14.28
C THR A 128 3.15 6.58 15.59
N ASN A 129 2.64 5.35 15.63
CA ASN A 129 2.92 4.40 16.70
C ASN A 129 4.18 3.59 16.33
N LEU A 130 5.28 3.84 17.01
CA LEU A 130 6.57 3.15 16.89
C LEU A 130 6.91 2.36 18.17
N GLN A 131 5.90 1.99 18.97
CA GLN A 131 6.11 1.24 20.21
C GLN A 131 6.89 -0.05 19.94
N LYS A 132 7.96 -0.31 20.70
CA LYS A 132 8.84 -1.49 20.53
C LYS A 132 9.46 -1.66 19.14
N ALA A 133 9.46 -0.63 18.29
CA ALA A 133 10.08 -0.71 16.97
C ALA A 133 11.61 -0.86 17.09
N ARG A 134 12.22 -1.60 16.15
CA ARG A 134 13.68 -1.73 16.05
C ARG A 134 14.21 -0.72 15.06
N LEU A 135 14.81 0.36 15.54
CA LEU A 135 15.38 1.46 14.76
C LEU A 135 16.92 1.43 14.78
N THR A 136 17.52 0.26 15.06
CA THR A 136 18.97 0.17 15.22
C THR A 136 19.71 0.52 13.93
N TRP A 137 20.68 1.43 14.02
CA TRP A 137 21.43 1.96 12.87
C TRP A 137 20.57 2.61 11.75
N ALA A 138 19.33 3.00 12.04
CA ALA A 138 18.46 3.67 11.08
C ALA A 138 18.83 5.15 10.90
N ASN A 139 18.68 5.69 9.69
CA ASN A 139 18.90 7.11 9.43
C ASN A 139 17.59 7.89 9.47
N LEU A 140 17.33 8.59 10.56
CA LEU A 140 16.15 9.43 10.81
C LEU A 140 16.49 10.93 10.66
N SER A 141 17.54 11.28 9.91
CA SER A 141 17.95 12.69 9.78
C SER A 141 16.85 13.53 9.12
N TYR A 142 16.57 14.72 9.69
CA TYR A 142 15.55 15.65 9.23
C TYR A 142 14.11 15.08 9.16
N CYS A 143 13.82 13.98 9.86
CA CYS A 143 12.46 13.47 9.95
C CYS A 143 11.59 14.28 10.93
N CYS A 144 10.27 14.15 10.82
CA CYS A 144 9.33 14.77 11.74
C CYS A 144 8.60 13.70 12.57
N LEU A 145 9.00 13.53 13.83
CA LEU A 145 8.46 12.58 14.81
C LEU A 145 7.52 13.29 15.82
N GLU A 146 6.89 14.39 15.43
CA GLU A 146 6.07 15.15 16.35
C GLU A 146 4.84 14.32 16.79
N ARG A 147 4.66 14.19 18.12
CA ARG A 147 3.63 13.34 18.74
C ARG A 147 3.71 11.85 18.35
N ALA A 148 4.86 11.35 17.93
CA ALA A 148 5.06 9.91 17.73
C ALA A 148 5.20 9.18 19.06
N ASP A 149 4.73 7.93 19.12
CA ASP A 149 4.91 7.06 20.29
C ASP A 149 6.07 6.09 20.05
N LEU A 150 7.23 6.35 20.65
CA LEU A 150 8.44 5.55 20.60
C LEU A 150 8.62 4.67 21.86
N SER A 151 7.58 4.47 22.67
CA SER A 151 7.71 3.74 23.94
C SER A 151 8.34 2.36 23.75
N GLY A 152 9.51 2.15 24.35
CA GLY A 152 10.26 0.90 24.26
C GLY A 152 10.90 0.60 22.89
N ALA A 153 10.98 1.59 21.99
CA ALA A 153 11.70 1.45 20.72
C ALA A 153 13.22 1.34 20.95
N ASN A 154 13.89 0.50 20.16
CA ASN A 154 15.36 0.39 20.20
C ASN A 154 16.00 1.34 19.18
N LEU A 155 16.59 2.43 19.66
CA LEU A 155 17.27 3.46 18.86
C LEU A 155 18.80 3.31 18.85
N GLU A 156 19.36 2.15 19.22
CA GLU A 156 20.80 1.93 19.28
C GLU A 156 21.50 2.20 17.92
N GLY A 157 22.38 3.20 17.89
CA GLY A 157 23.10 3.62 16.67
C GLY A 157 22.24 4.38 15.64
N ALA A 158 21.01 4.76 15.98
CA ALA A 158 20.15 5.56 15.09
C ALA A 158 20.68 7.00 14.92
N ILE A 159 20.60 7.52 13.70
CA ILE A 159 21.03 8.89 13.37
C ILE A 159 19.82 9.82 13.38
N LEU A 160 19.75 10.76 14.32
CA LEU A 160 18.61 11.67 14.53
C LEU A 160 18.93 13.15 14.22
N ILE A 161 19.89 13.41 13.33
CA ILE A 161 20.37 14.77 13.04
C ILE A 161 19.23 15.62 12.47
N GLY A 162 18.84 16.70 13.16
CA GLY A 162 17.77 17.59 12.71
C GLY A 162 16.35 16.99 12.79
N ALA A 163 16.17 15.87 13.48
CA ALA A 163 14.86 15.26 13.69
C ALA A 163 13.97 16.12 14.61
N LYS A 164 12.73 16.38 14.21
CA LYS A 164 11.75 17.09 15.03
C LYS A 164 11.00 16.10 15.93
N VAL A 165 11.39 16.00 17.20
CA VAL A 165 10.82 15.05 18.19
C VAL A 165 9.88 15.72 19.21
N MET A 166 9.22 16.81 18.81
CA MET A 166 8.36 17.58 19.71
C MET A 166 7.16 16.74 20.20
N CYS A 167 6.95 16.68 21.52
CA CYS A 167 5.88 15.89 22.14
C CYS A 167 5.91 14.38 21.80
N ALA A 168 7.05 13.85 21.35
CA ALA A 168 7.20 12.41 21.18
C ALA A 168 7.27 11.72 22.54
N ASN A 169 6.61 10.57 22.68
CA ASN A 169 6.75 9.71 23.86
C ASN A 169 7.92 8.76 23.62
N MET A 170 8.87 8.62 24.55
CA MET A 170 10.07 7.76 24.40
C MET A 170 10.24 6.84 25.61
#